data_AF-A0A2S9YB11-F1
#
_entry.id   AF-A0A2S9YB11-F1
#
_cell.length_a   1.000
_cell.length_b   1.000
_cell.length_c   1.000
_cell.angle_alpha   90.00
_cell.angle_beta   90.00
_cell.angle_gamma   90.00
#
_symmetry.space_group_name_H-M   'P 1'
#
loop_
_entity.id
_entity.type
_entity.pdbx_description
1 polymer ?
#
loop_
_entity_poly.entity_id
_entity_poly.type
_entity_poly.pdbx_seq_one_letter_code
_entity_poly.pdbx_strand_id
1 'polypeptide(L)'
;MPSLVPPRRPDEVPVERLDVLGHGARGPLSHVGFASANADVSHGDEVPVADARPVRRNNDTMAVHAIGQLQLSRVERMRMATWLERRARSRTLSGDFVGPAKAQRDPISGRIIARSHSCAGLVHECLLCCAGVELVDLDALPPTSRERLVEIWGEKAVQVAGLRDELVGEGPWEVLLPAHILHALARADPRVGPLRPSQDQWNYPDPP
;
A
#
# COMPACT_ATOMS: atom_id res chain seq x y z
N MET A 1 24.14 0.14 1.34
CA MET A 1 22.97 -0.20 0.49
C MET A 1 21.84 -0.59 1.42
N PRO A 2 20.64 0.00 1.33
CA PRO A 2 19.52 -0.44 2.14
C PRO A 2 19.09 -1.82 1.64
N SER A 3 19.35 -2.86 2.43
CA SER A 3 18.88 -4.21 2.12
C SER A 3 17.43 -4.31 2.56
N LEU A 4 16.52 -4.41 1.58
CA LEU A 4 15.24 -5.04 1.80
C LEU A 4 15.53 -6.41 2.43
N VAL A 5 15.06 -6.63 3.65
CA VAL A 5 15.14 -7.94 4.29
C VAL A 5 13.91 -8.70 3.82
N PRO A 6 13.99 -9.59 2.81
CA PRO A 6 12.95 -10.60 2.69
C PRO A 6 12.91 -11.34 4.04
N PRO A 7 11.73 -11.70 4.58
CA PRO A 7 11.67 -12.56 5.75
C PRO A 7 12.51 -13.81 5.45
N ARG A 8 13.71 -13.86 6.04
CA ARG A 8 14.69 -14.91 5.77
C ARG A 8 14.11 -16.17 6.38
N ARG A 9 13.72 -17.15 5.58
CA ARG A 9 13.57 -18.49 6.15
C ARG A 9 14.95 -18.94 6.69
N PRO A 10 15.00 -19.57 7.87
CA PRO A 10 13.87 -20.14 8.61
C PRO A 10 13.56 -19.46 9.95
N ASP A 11 13.88 -18.17 10.14
CA ASP A 11 13.64 -17.52 11.43
C ASP A 11 12.38 -16.64 11.34
N GLU A 12 11.44 -16.91 12.24
CA GLU A 12 10.24 -16.09 12.40
C GLU A 12 10.64 -14.63 12.63
N VAL A 13 10.02 -13.73 11.87
CA VAL A 13 10.24 -12.29 12.01
C VAL A 13 9.12 -11.72 12.88
N PRO A 14 9.43 -11.01 13.98
CA PRO A 14 8.41 -10.35 14.77
C PRO A 14 7.81 -9.20 13.97
N VAL A 15 6.50 -9.28 13.79
CA VAL A 15 5.66 -8.23 13.22
C VAL A 15 4.88 -7.58 14.35
N GLU A 16 4.95 -6.26 14.42
CA GLU A 16 4.13 -5.49 15.34
C GLU A 16 2.85 -5.00 14.67
N ARG A 17 1.80 -4.79 15.47
CA ARG A 17 0.59 -4.10 15.01
C ARG A 17 0.98 -2.75 14.38
N LEU A 18 0.45 -2.51 13.18
CA LEU A 18 0.74 -1.37 12.30
C LEU A 18 2.06 -1.42 11.51
N ASP A 19 2.80 -2.52 11.55
CA ASP A 19 3.82 -2.78 10.53
C ASP A 19 3.15 -2.94 9.16
N VAL A 20 3.83 -2.51 8.09
CA VAL A 20 3.32 -2.61 6.73
C VAL A 20 3.72 -3.97 6.16
N LEU A 21 2.72 -4.76 5.79
CA LEU A 21 2.91 -6.06 5.18
C LEU A 21 2.66 -5.95 3.68
N GLY A 22 3.45 -6.67 2.88
CA GLY A 22 3.32 -6.76 1.43
C GLY A 22 3.09 -8.19 0.95
N HIS A 23 2.33 -8.32 -0.13
CA HIS A 23 2.01 -9.59 -0.77
C HIS A 23 2.37 -9.58 -2.26
N GLY A 24 3.00 -10.66 -2.72
CA GLY A 24 3.32 -10.92 -4.12
C GLY A 24 3.62 -12.41 -4.32
N ALA A 25 2.59 -13.21 -4.63
CA ALA A 25 2.70 -14.67 -4.56
C ALA A 25 3.78 -15.29 -5.48
N ARG A 26 3.96 -14.76 -6.70
CA ARG A 26 4.92 -15.25 -7.72
C ARG A 26 5.29 -14.15 -8.73
N GLY A 27 5.56 -12.95 -8.25
CA GLY A 27 5.79 -11.78 -9.11
C GLY A 27 5.82 -10.46 -8.32
N PRO A 28 5.60 -9.32 -8.99
CA PRO A 28 5.64 -8.02 -8.32
C PRO A 28 4.63 -7.93 -7.18
N LEU A 29 4.94 -7.09 -6.18
CA LEU A 29 4.03 -6.84 -5.06
C LEU A 29 2.71 -6.28 -5.57
N SER A 30 1.64 -7.03 -5.33
CA SER A 30 0.28 -6.70 -5.78
C SER A 30 -0.57 -6.13 -4.66
N HIS A 31 -0.15 -6.23 -3.40
CA HIS A 31 -0.95 -5.73 -2.29
C HIS A 31 -0.10 -5.34 -1.07
N VAL A 32 -0.60 -4.37 -0.30
CA VAL A 32 -0.02 -3.94 0.98
C VAL A 32 -1.12 -3.63 2.00
N GLY A 33 -0.82 -3.79 3.28
CA GLY A 33 -1.73 -3.47 4.38
C GLY A 33 -1.00 -3.34 5.70
N PHE A 34 -1.69 -2.91 6.75
CA PHE A 34 -1.14 -2.86 8.10
C PHE A 34 -1.42 -4.16 8.84
N ALA A 35 -0.45 -4.70 9.58
CA ALA A 35 -0.68 -5.80 10.51
C ALA A 35 -1.72 -5.41 11.57
N SER A 36 -2.74 -6.23 11.77
CA SER A 36 -3.81 -5.96 12.74
C SER A 36 -3.44 -6.36 14.17
N ALA A 37 -2.45 -7.22 14.35
CA ALA A 37 -1.96 -7.71 15.63
C ALA A 37 -0.46 -7.99 15.58
N ASN A 38 0.14 -8.17 16.76
CA ASN A 38 1.51 -8.67 16.86
C ASN A 38 1.53 -10.17 16.52
N ALA A 39 2.53 -10.60 15.76
CA ALA A 39 2.72 -12.00 15.40
C ALA A 39 4.18 -12.26 15.04
N ASP A 40 4.64 -13.48 15.26
CA ASP A 40 5.88 -13.98 14.68
C ASP A 40 5.51 -14.66 13.35
N VAL A 41 6.11 -14.20 12.25
CA VAL A 41 5.66 -14.58 10.90
C VAL A 41 6.82 -15.09 10.04
N SER A 42 6.54 -16.13 9.28
CA SER A 42 7.38 -16.63 8.20
C SER A 42 6.89 -16.17 6.83
N HIS A 43 7.78 -16.28 5.84
CA HIS A 43 7.43 -16.01 4.45
C HIS A 43 6.28 -16.93 3.98
N GLY A 44 5.20 -16.31 3.53
CA GLY A 44 3.97 -16.93 3.04
C GLY A 44 2.87 -17.06 4.08
N ASP A 45 3.14 -16.77 5.36
CA ASP A 45 2.15 -16.91 6.44
C ASP A 45 0.99 -15.93 6.25
N GLU A 46 -0.22 -16.39 6.54
CA GLU A 46 -1.42 -15.55 6.49
C GLU A 46 -1.60 -14.78 7.78
N VAL A 47 -1.54 -13.44 7.68
CA VAL A 47 -1.65 -12.54 8.83
C VAL A 47 -2.88 -11.65 8.68
N PRO A 48 -3.66 -11.43 9.74
CA PRO A 48 -4.74 -10.44 9.72
C PRO A 48 -4.21 -9.03 9.41
N VAL A 49 -4.81 -8.35 8.44
CA VAL A 49 -4.42 -7.03 7.98
C VAL A 49 -5.57 -6.03 7.95
N ALA A 50 -5.27 -4.78 8.21
CA ALA A 50 -6.11 -3.63 7.88
C ALA A 50 -5.64 -3.08 6.52
N ASP A 51 -6.43 -3.32 5.48
CA ASP A 51 -6.10 -2.99 4.10
C ASP A 51 -7.29 -2.38 3.33
N ALA A 52 -7.04 -2.00 2.07
CA ALA A 52 -8.08 -1.70 1.09
C ALA A 52 -7.89 -2.66 -0.08
N ARG A 53 -8.78 -3.64 -0.25
CA ARG A 53 -8.65 -4.66 -1.30
C ARG A 53 -9.41 -4.23 -2.55
N PRO A 54 -8.91 -4.48 -3.77
CA PRO A 54 -9.71 -4.26 -4.99
C PRO A 54 -10.92 -5.22 -5.14
N VAL A 55 -10.95 -6.32 -4.38
CA VAL A 55 -12.07 -7.28 -4.34
C VAL A 55 -12.21 -7.82 -2.90
N ARG A 56 -13.31 -7.48 -2.21
CA ARG A 56 -13.63 -8.06 -0.89
C ARG A 56 -13.59 -9.60 -0.90
N ARG A 57 -12.75 -10.17 -0.04
CA ARG A 57 -12.85 -11.57 0.41
C ARG A 57 -13.09 -11.55 1.92
N ASN A 58 -13.95 -12.45 2.40
CA ASN A 58 -14.45 -12.51 3.79
C ASN A 58 -13.37 -12.78 4.87
N ASN A 59 -12.11 -12.95 4.48
CA ASN A 59 -11.00 -13.14 5.42
C ASN A 59 -10.04 -11.96 5.25
N ASP A 60 -9.98 -11.10 6.26
CA ASP A 60 -9.05 -9.96 6.38
C ASP A 60 -7.60 -10.45 6.59
N THR A 61 -7.19 -11.55 5.98
CA THR A 61 -5.85 -12.13 6.10
C THR A 61 -5.08 -11.99 4.78
N MET A 62 -3.77 -11.79 4.86
CA MET A 62 -2.88 -11.65 3.71
C MET A 62 -1.63 -12.48 3.91
N ALA A 63 -1.24 -13.26 2.88
CA ALA A 63 0.02 -13.98 2.88
C ALA A 63 1.21 -13.00 2.78
N VAL A 64 2.09 -13.02 3.78
CA VAL A 64 3.19 -12.06 3.95
C VAL A 64 4.42 -12.47 3.16
N HIS A 65 4.86 -11.60 2.24
CA HIS A 65 6.05 -11.81 1.41
C HIS A 65 7.10 -10.72 1.65
N ALA A 66 6.68 -9.56 2.15
CA ALA A 66 7.54 -8.44 2.49
C ALA A 66 7.02 -7.72 3.74
N ILE A 67 7.93 -7.13 4.51
CA ILE A 67 7.63 -6.40 5.74
C ILE A 67 8.36 -5.06 5.67
N GLY A 68 7.63 -3.97 5.85
CA GLY A 68 8.13 -2.62 6.00
C GLY A 68 7.81 -2.10 7.40
N GLN A 69 8.85 -1.76 8.15
CA GLN A 69 8.72 -1.30 9.52
C GLN A 69 9.00 0.21 9.60
N LEU A 70 8.25 0.89 10.46
CA LEU A 70 8.49 2.28 10.78
C LEU A 70 8.48 2.43 12.30
N GLN A 71 9.51 3.08 12.84
CA GLN A 71 9.55 3.40 14.25
C GLN A 71 8.48 4.45 14.57
N LEU A 72 7.35 3.98 15.12
CA LEU A 72 6.19 4.78 15.49
C LEU A 72 6.16 5.01 17.00
N SER A 73 6.04 6.27 17.40
CA SER A 73 5.73 6.66 18.76
C SER A 73 4.34 6.15 19.18
N ARG A 74 4.12 6.05 20.49
CA ARG A 74 2.82 5.66 21.06
C ARG A 74 1.66 6.53 20.55
N VAL A 75 1.89 7.83 20.39
CA VAL A 75 0.87 8.77 19.91
C VAL A 75 0.54 8.51 18.45
N GLU A 76 1.54 8.27 17.60
CA GLU A 76 1.34 7.95 16.18
C GLU A 76 0.57 6.64 16.03
N ARG A 77 0.96 5.58 16.75
CA ARG A 77 0.24 4.29 16.74
C ARG A 77 -1.23 4.44 17.14
N MET A 78 -1.51 5.20 18.19
CA MET A 78 -2.87 5.47 18.65
C MET A 78 -3.69 6.22 17.58
N ARG A 79 -3.11 7.23 16.93
CA ARG A 79 -3.77 7.99 15.85
C ARG A 79 -4.07 7.10 14.65
N MET A 80 -3.09 6.30 14.21
CA MET A 80 -3.24 5.35 13.10
C MET A 80 -4.32 4.32 13.37
N ALA A 81 -4.29 3.66 14.55
CA ALA A 81 -5.31 2.70 14.94
C ALA A 81 -6.72 3.31 14.94
N THR A 82 -6.87 4.49 15.54
CA THR A 82 -8.14 5.23 15.56
C THR A 82 -8.62 5.58 14.14
N TRP A 83 -7.69 5.99 13.27
CA TRP A 83 -8.00 6.33 11.89
C TRP A 83 -8.49 5.11 11.09
N LEU A 84 -7.79 3.97 11.21
CA LEU A 84 -8.18 2.71 10.57
C LEU A 84 -9.53 2.20 11.07
N GLU A 85 -9.79 2.26 12.38
CA GLU A 85 -11.09 1.85 12.96
C GLU A 85 -12.25 2.72 12.47
N ARG A 86 -12.06 4.05 12.41
CA ARG A 86 -13.05 4.97 11.85
C ARG A 86 -13.32 4.67 10.38
N ARG A 87 -12.27 4.34 9.63
CA ARG A 87 -12.37 3.98 8.22
C ARG A 87 -13.14 2.69 8.00
N ALA A 88 -12.83 1.64 8.76
CA ALA A 88 -13.51 0.34 8.67
C ALA A 88 -15.03 0.45 8.91
N ARG A 89 -15.45 1.40 9.75
CA ARG A 89 -16.88 1.69 10.02
C ARG A 89 -17.55 2.56 8.97
N SER A 90 -16.79 3.21 8.09
CA SER A 90 -17.30 4.18 7.14
C SER A 90 -17.53 3.56 5.75
N ARG A 91 -18.81 3.36 5.39
CA ARG A 91 -19.20 2.88 4.04
C ARG A 91 -18.74 3.79 2.90
N THR A 92 -18.51 5.08 3.17
CA THR A 92 -18.04 6.07 2.18
C THR A 92 -16.52 6.09 2.00
N LEU A 93 -15.75 5.51 2.92
CA LEU A 93 -14.28 5.43 2.85
C LEU A 93 -13.78 4.01 2.57
N SER A 94 -14.65 3.02 2.70
CA SER A 94 -14.41 1.63 2.35
C SER A 94 -14.62 1.46 0.84
N GLY A 95 -13.55 1.59 0.07
CA GLY A 95 -13.64 1.23 -1.33
C GLY A 95 -12.35 0.62 -1.85
N ASP A 96 -12.55 -0.14 -2.90
CA ASP A 96 -11.72 -1.22 -3.40
C ASP A 96 -11.11 -0.75 -4.73
N PHE A 97 -9.93 -0.11 -4.76
CA PHE A 97 -9.57 0.69 -5.95
C PHE A 97 -8.12 0.54 -6.44
N VAL A 98 -7.94 0.49 -7.75
CA VAL A 98 -6.67 0.59 -8.48
C VAL A 98 -6.71 1.94 -9.20
N GLY A 99 -6.57 3.03 -8.45
CA GLY A 99 -6.70 4.38 -8.99
C GLY A 99 -5.53 5.30 -8.65
N PRO A 100 -5.30 6.36 -9.44
CA PRO A 100 -4.37 7.44 -9.10
C PRO A 100 -4.82 8.06 -7.78
N ALA A 101 -3.87 8.47 -6.95
CA ALA A 101 -4.11 9.00 -5.60
C ALA A 101 -4.84 10.37 -5.56
N LYS A 102 -5.50 10.77 -6.66
CA LYS A 102 -6.15 12.08 -6.77
C LYS A 102 -7.45 12.11 -5.97
N ALA A 103 -7.48 13.03 -5.00
CA ALA A 103 -8.67 13.33 -4.23
C ALA A 103 -9.75 13.95 -5.14
N GLN A 104 -10.96 13.38 -5.12
CA GLN A 104 -12.13 14.02 -5.71
C GLN A 104 -12.64 15.09 -4.75
N ARG A 105 -12.63 16.34 -5.20
CA ARG A 105 -13.11 17.49 -4.45
C ARG A 105 -14.50 17.86 -4.90
N ASP A 106 -15.34 18.23 -3.94
CA ASP A 106 -16.61 18.89 -4.18
C ASP A 106 -16.35 20.21 -4.91
N PRO A 107 -16.98 20.44 -6.08
CA PRO A 107 -16.69 21.61 -6.89
C PRO A 107 -17.15 22.93 -6.27
N ILE A 108 -18.03 22.88 -5.24
CA ILE A 108 -18.62 24.07 -4.61
C ILE A 108 -17.84 24.45 -3.34
N SER A 109 -17.62 23.50 -2.45
CA SER A 109 -16.98 23.70 -1.15
C SER A 109 -15.48 23.44 -1.15
N GLY A 110 -14.93 22.84 -2.21
CA GLY A 110 -13.54 22.38 -2.28
C GLY A 110 -13.21 21.22 -1.32
N ARG A 111 -14.21 20.76 -0.55
CA ARG A 111 -14.09 19.68 0.41
C ARG A 111 -13.86 18.38 -0.31
N ILE A 112 -12.94 17.56 0.19
CA ILE A 112 -12.71 16.23 -0.37
C ILE A 112 -13.94 15.35 -0.07
N ILE A 113 -14.62 14.90 -1.12
CA ILE A 113 -15.86 14.10 -1.02
C ILE A 113 -15.63 12.62 -1.29
N ALA A 114 -14.61 12.31 -2.08
CA ALA A 114 -14.13 10.96 -2.26
C ALA A 114 -12.62 11.00 -2.47
N ARG A 115 -11.96 9.93 -2.05
CA ARG A 115 -10.60 9.65 -2.44
C ARG A 115 -10.59 8.19 -2.85
N SER A 116 -10.19 7.89 -4.06
CA SER A 116 -10.04 6.51 -4.52
C SER A 116 -8.73 5.98 -3.92
N HIS A 117 -8.82 5.19 -2.85
CA HIS A 117 -7.64 4.66 -2.17
C HIS A 117 -7.39 3.22 -2.59
N SER A 118 -6.27 3.00 -3.29
CA SER A 118 -5.66 1.69 -3.38
C SER A 118 -5.10 1.23 -2.05
N CYS A 119 -4.73 -0.04 -1.94
CA CYS A 119 -4.01 -0.58 -0.79
C CYS A 119 -2.79 0.26 -0.43
N ALA A 120 -1.99 0.64 -1.43
CA ALA A 120 -0.84 1.52 -1.27
C ALA A 120 -1.27 2.96 -0.87
N GLY A 121 -2.34 3.48 -1.47
CA GLY A 121 -2.90 4.79 -1.11
C GLY A 121 -3.45 4.85 0.31
N LEU A 122 -3.98 3.75 0.85
CA LEU A 122 -4.42 3.65 2.24
C LEU A 122 -3.22 3.73 3.19
N VAL A 123 -2.15 3.00 2.90
CA VAL A 123 -0.94 3.00 3.73
C VAL A 123 -0.28 4.39 3.72
N HIS A 124 -0.09 4.98 2.53
CA HIS A 124 0.49 6.31 2.37
C HIS A 124 -0.32 7.37 3.12
N GLU A 125 -1.65 7.41 2.92
CA GLU A 125 -2.50 8.38 3.60
C GLU A 125 -2.47 8.23 5.12
N CYS A 126 -2.56 7.00 5.62
CA CYS A 126 -2.57 6.73 7.06
C CYS A 126 -1.28 7.26 7.72
N LEU A 127 -0.13 6.96 7.12
CA LEU A 127 1.17 7.43 7.61
C LEU A 127 1.33 8.95 7.50
N LEU A 128 0.91 9.54 6.38
CA LEU A 128 0.96 10.98 6.20
C LEU A 128 0.09 11.71 7.24
N CYS A 129 -1.18 11.32 7.38
CA CYS A 129 -2.13 12.01 8.25
C CYS A 129 -1.91 11.75 9.75
N CYS A 130 -1.43 10.57 10.13
CA CYS A 130 -1.33 10.18 11.53
C CYS A 130 0.09 10.30 12.11
N ALA A 131 1.11 10.10 11.28
CA ALA A 131 2.52 10.15 11.66
C ALA A 131 3.29 11.32 11.03
N GLY A 132 2.68 12.08 10.11
CA GLY A 132 3.37 13.17 9.40
C GLY A 132 4.48 12.66 8.49
N VAL A 133 4.41 11.40 8.07
CA VAL A 133 5.44 10.75 7.24
C VAL A 133 4.92 10.64 5.81
N GLU A 134 5.50 11.45 4.93
CA GLU A 134 5.29 11.35 3.49
C GLU A 134 6.28 10.34 2.90
N LEU A 135 5.83 9.10 2.67
CA LEU A 135 6.71 8.03 2.20
C LEU A 135 7.14 8.20 0.74
N VAL A 136 6.23 8.62 -0.13
CA VAL A 136 6.39 8.64 -1.58
C VAL A 136 5.94 9.99 -2.12
N ASP A 137 6.73 10.53 -3.04
CA ASP A 137 6.46 11.76 -3.78
C ASP A 137 5.44 11.41 -4.87
N LEU A 138 4.19 11.78 -4.64
CA LEU A 138 3.09 11.44 -5.55
C LEU A 138 3.13 12.22 -6.86
N ASP A 139 3.84 13.36 -6.89
CA ASP A 139 4.02 14.18 -8.09
C ASP A 139 5.19 13.69 -8.96
N ALA A 140 5.95 12.71 -8.46
CA ALA A 140 7.08 12.09 -9.16
C ALA A 140 6.84 10.60 -9.45
N LEU A 141 5.57 10.15 -9.51
CA LEU A 141 5.25 8.77 -9.82
C LEU A 141 5.66 8.42 -11.27
N PRO A 142 6.38 7.31 -11.49
CA PRO A 142 6.73 6.89 -12.83
C PRO A 142 5.49 6.46 -13.64
N PRO A 143 5.44 6.73 -14.94
CA PRO A 143 4.37 6.27 -15.81
C PRO A 143 4.37 4.73 -15.89
N THR A 144 3.19 4.13 -15.72
CA THR A 144 2.96 2.68 -15.68
C THR A 144 2.06 2.24 -16.84
N SER A 145 2.49 1.28 -17.65
CA SER A 145 1.71 0.78 -18.80
C SER A 145 0.59 -0.17 -18.36
N ARG A 146 -0.39 -0.38 -19.25
CA ARG A 146 -1.48 -1.34 -19.02
C ARG A 146 -0.96 -2.75 -18.79
N GLU A 147 -0.04 -3.20 -19.65
CA GLU A 147 0.56 -4.53 -19.60
C GLU A 147 1.15 -4.79 -18.22
N ARG A 148 1.80 -3.78 -17.64
CA ARG A 148 2.39 -3.86 -16.30
C ARG A 148 1.34 -3.93 -15.20
N LEU A 149 0.28 -3.13 -15.28
CA LEU A 149 -0.84 -3.21 -14.32
C LEU A 149 -1.52 -4.59 -14.37
N VAL A 150 -1.62 -5.17 -15.57
CA VAL A 150 -2.17 -6.52 -15.79
C VAL A 150 -1.26 -7.59 -15.20
N GLU A 151 0.07 -7.44 -15.31
CA GLU A 151 1.02 -8.35 -14.66
C GLU A 151 0.88 -8.33 -13.13
N ILE A 152 0.63 -7.16 -12.53
CA ILE A 152 0.52 -7.00 -11.08
C ILE A 152 -0.82 -7.50 -10.53
N TRP A 153 -1.93 -7.09 -11.16
CA TRP A 153 -3.28 -7.29 -10.61
C TRP A 153 -4.18 -8.21 -11.45
N GLY A 154 -3.74 -8.60 -12.64
CA GLY A 154 -4.51 -9.38 -13.60
C GLY A 154 -5.47 -8.52 -14.43
N GLU A 155 -5.81 -9.03 -15.62
CA GLU A 155 -6.65 -8.33 -16.61
C GLU A 155 -7.98 -7.86 -16.03
N LYS A 156 -8.64 -8.73 -15.25
CA LYS A 156 -9.95 -8.42 -14.67
C LYS A 156 -9.91 -7.20 -13.74
N ALA A 157 -8.85 -7.04 -12.94
CA ALA A 157 -8.73 -5.91 -12.02
C ALA A 157 -8.52 -4.61 -12.80
N VAL A 158 -7.64 -4.64 -13.81
CA VAL A 158 -7.37 -3.48 -14.68
C VAL A 158 -8.60 -3.07 -15.48
N GLN A 159 -9.35 -4.03 -16.00
CA GLN A 159 -10.62 -3.76 -16.70
C GLN A 159 -11.64 -3.11 -15.77
N VAL A 160 -11.82 -3.62 -14.55
CA VAL A 160 -12.73 -3.03 -13.55
C VAL A 160 -12.29 -1.61 -13.19
N ALA A 161 -11.00 -1.36 -13.02
CA ALA A 161 -10.46 -0.02 -12.76
C ALA A 161 -10.77 0.95 -13.90
N GLY A 162 -10.61 0.50 -15.16
CA GLY A 162 -10.99 1.29 -16.34
C GLY A 162 -12.49 1.62 -16.38
N LEU A 163 -13.36 0.65 -16.07
CA LEU A 163 -14.82 0.86 -16.03
C LEU A 163 -15.29 1.81 -14.91
N ARG A 164 -14.44 2.06 -13.92
CA ARG A 164 -14.70 2.96 -12.79
C ARG A 164 -14.05 4.33 -12.94
N ASP A 165 -13.54 4.65 -14.13
CA ASP A 165 -12.81 5.89 -14.43
C ASP A 165 -11.59 6.10 -13.52
N GLU A 166 -10.99 5.01 -13.01
CA GLU A 166 -9.77 5.08 -12.22
C GLU A 166 -8.54 5.16 -13.12
N LEU A 167 -8.57 4.47 -14.27
CA LEU A 167 -7.53 4.53 -15.30
C LEU A 167 -8.03 5.38 -16.47
N VAL A 168 -8.00 6.70 -16.32
CA VAL A 168 -8.51 7.64 -17.32
C VAL A 168 -7.56 7.75 -18.53
N GLY A 169 -8.11 7.67 -19.74
CA GLY A 169 -7.35 7.77 -20.99
C GLY A 169 -6.68 6.45 -21.41
N GLU A 170 -5.78 6.52 -22.39
CA GLU A 170 -5.09 5.34 -22.95
C GLU A 170 -3.85 4.91 -22.15
N GLY A 171 -3.44 5.71 -21.16
CA GLY A 171 -2.20 5.53 -20.41
C GLY A 171 -0.96 6.05 -21.15
N PRO A 172 0.26 5.83 -20.63
CA PRO A 172 0.54 5.22 -19.32
C PRO A 172 0.06 6.08 -18.14
N TRP A 173 -0.15 5.46 -16.98
CA TRP A 173 -0.71 6.13 -15.79
C TRP A 173 0.29 6.28 -14.65
N GLU A 174 0.17 7.35 -13.89
CA GLU A 174 0.94 7.60 -12.67
C GLU A 174 0.24 6.91 -11.48
N VAL A 175 0.60 5.65 -11.24
CA VAL A 175 -0.05 4.82 -10.22
C VAL A 175 0.89 4.60 -9.04
N LEU A 176 0.40 4.85 -7.82
CA LEU A 176 1.11 4.49 -6.60
C LEU A 176 1.01 2.97 -6.38
N LEU A 177 2.13 2.27 -6.53
CA LEU A 177 2.19 0.83 -6.36
C LEU A 177 2.57 0.40 -4.94
N PRO A 178 2.17 -0.82 -4.52
CA PRO A 178 2.62 -1.43 -3.26
C PRO A 178 4.13 -1.46 -3.09
N ALA A 179 4.87 -1.72 -4.19
CA ALA A 179 6.33 -1.74 -4.18
C ALA A 179 6.93 -0.38 -3.78
N HIS A 180 6.37 0.75 -4.23
CA HIS A 180 6.88 2.08 -3.86
C HIS A 180 6.84 2.31 -2.34
N ILE A 181 5.78 1.83 -1.68
CA ILE A 181 5.62 1.94 -0.22
C ILE A 181 6.72 1.16 0.50
N LEU A 182 6.93 -0.09 0.12
CA LEU A 182 7.93 -0.94 0.78
C LEU A 182 9.36 -0.51 0.46
N HIS A 183 9.64 -0.03 -0.76
CA HIS A 183 10.92 0.61 -1.10
C HIS A 183 11.17 1.88 -0.28
N ALA A 184 10.14 2.70 -0.04
CA ALA A 184 10.24 3.89 0.80
C ALA A 184 10.56 3.54 2.27
N LEU A 185 9.91 2.50 2.80
CA LEU A 185 10.13 2.01 4.16
C LEU A 185 11.49 1.34 4.36
N ALA A 186 12.12 0.87 3.29
CA ALA A 186 13.42 0.20 3.34
C ALA A 186 14.62 1.14 3.36
N ARG A 187 14.40 2.45 3.14
CA ARG A 187 15.48 3.44 3.22
C ARG A 187 16.02 3.50 4.64
N ALA A 188 17.27 3.95 4.78
CA ALA A 188 17.92 4.09 6.09
C ALA A 188 17.11 4.96 7.07
N ASP A 189 16.47 6.01 6.55
CA ASP A 189 15.48 6.79 7.29
C ASP A 189 14.25 7.08 6.40
N PRO A 190 13.12 6.37 6.59
CA PRO A 190 11.89 6.63 5.85
C PRO A 190 11.23 7.98 6.16
N ARG A 191 11.65 8.69 7.22
CA ARG A 191 11.10 10.00 7.59
C ARG A 191 11.79 11.17 6.89
N VAL A 192 13.00 10.97 6.36
CA VAL A 192 13.78 12.03 5.69
C VAL A 192 13.30 12.22 4.26
N GLY A 193 12.18 12.94 4.11
CA GLY A 193 11.58 13.31 2.83
C GLY A 193 11.03 12.14 2.01
N PRO A 194 10.15 12.40 1.05
CA PRO A 194 9.53 11.34 0.26
C PRO A 194 10.51 10.64 -0.69
N LEU A 195 10.31 9.34 -0.93
CA LEU A 195 10.95 8.61 -2.01
C LEU A 195 10.39 9.12 -3.35
N ARG A 196 11.27 9.48 -4.28
CA ARG A 196 10.92 9.70 -5.69
C ARG A 196 11.09 8.37 -6.44
N PRO A 197 10.00 7.66 -6.79
CA PRO A 197 10.13 6.31 -7.32
C PRO A 197 10.70 6.33 -8.74
N SER A 198 11.44 5.28 -9.09
CA SER A 198 11.92 5.07 -10.47
C SER A 198 11.21 3.89 -11.13
N GLN A 199 11.36 3.79 -12.46
CA GLN A 199 10.92 2.62 -13.23
C GLN A 199 11.70 1.33 -12.93
N ASP A 200 12.58 1.30 -11.94
CA ASP A 200 13.28 0.07 -11.53
C ASP A 200 12.76 -0.44 -10.19
N GLN A 201 12.00 0.36 -9.45
CA GLN A 201 11.49 0.07 -8.11
C GLN A 201 10.14 -0.67 -8.12
N TRP A 202 9.93 -1.51 -9.13
CA TRP A 202 8.68 -2.24 -9.31
C TRP A 202 8.70 -3.63 -8.69
N ASN A 203 9.87 -4.24 -8.65
CA ASN A 203 10.05 -5.58 -8.10
C ASN A 203 10.57 -5.42 -6.66
N TYR A 204 9.98 -6.20 -5.76
CA TYR A 204 10.67 -6.56 -4.53
C TYR A 204 11.60 -7.72 -4.90
N PRO A 205 12.86 -7.76 -4.42
CA PRO A 205 13.73 -8.88 -4.74
C PRO A 205 13.05 -10.18 -4.29
N ASP A 206 13.02 -11.17 -5.18
CA ASP A 206 12.61 -12.53 -4.81
C ASP A 206 13.49 -12.99 -3.63
N PRO A 207 12.94 -13.67 -2.62
CA PRO A 207 13.78 -14.35 -1.66
C PRO A 207 14.68 -15.33 -2.43
N PRO A 208 15.98 -15.43 -2.06
CA PRO A 208 16.91 -16.34 -2.71
C PRO A 208 16.47 -17.82 -2.59
#